data_AF-A0A0H3K3C6-F1
#
_entry.id   AF-A0A0H3K3C6-F1
#
_cell.length_a   1.000
_cell.length_b   1.000
_cell.length_c   1.000
_cell.angle_alpha   90.00
_cell.angle_beta   90.00
_cell.angle_gamma   90.00
#
_symmetry.space_group_name_H-M   'P 1'
#
loop_
_entity.id
_entity.type
_entity.pdbx_description
1 polymer ?
#
loop_
_entity_poly.entity_id
_entity_poly.type
_entity_poly.pdbx_seq_one_letter_code
_entity_poly.pdbx_strand_id
1 'polypeptide(L)'
;MDLQTPASRAQIQSGFTVVETLTALTISTILAAVSFPSMAGMWGDYATRLAQTNAQAQLMILKREAQRTNRTCQVTFANNLATANPPDCLVSMGRSLSDSGMGFDLGVTVSGSLASVTFSPVATTTPSSNGTLRFSHAWTNTTRCLVLSQPLGVIRLGTIQQNTCVKDGGS
;
A
#
# COMPACT_ATOMS: atom_id res chain seq x y z
N MET A 1 70.51 -30.79 -14.69
CA MET A 1 69.82 -29.59 -15.21
C MET A 1 68.43 -30.05 -15.62
N ASP A 2 67.56 -30.14 -14.64
CA ASP A 2 66.17 -30.56 -14.80
C ASP A 2 65.35 -29.42 -15.39
N LEU A 3 64.78 -29.63 -16.59
CA LEU A 3 63.79 -28.75 -17.20
C LEU A 3 62.41 -29.43 -17.15
N GLN A 4 61.43 -28.62 -16.73
CA GLN A 4 60.00 -28.88 -16.52
C GLN A 4 59.32 -29.96 -17.38
N THR A 5 58.31 -30.59 -16.77
CA THR A 5 56.98 -30.69 -17.41
C THR A 5 55.87 -30.43 -16.38
N PRO A 6 54.99 -29.43 -16.58
CA PRO A 6 53.84 -29.22 -15.71
C PRO A 6 52.75 -30.26 -16.01
N ALA A 7 52.26 -30.93 -14.96
CA ALA A 7 51.07 -31.74 -15.02
C ALA A 7 49.86 -30.86 -15.35
N SER A 8 49.37 -30.91 -16.59
CA SER A 8 48.12 -30.30 -16.98
C SER A 8 46.97 -31.03 -16.27
N ARG A 9 46.34 -30.35 -15.31
CA ARG A 9 45.06 -30.80 -14.77
C ARG A 9 44.03 -30.74 -15.90
N ALA A 10 43.51 -31.89 -16.31
CA ALA A 10 42.31 -31.94 -17.11
C ALA A 10 41.15 -31.37 -16.28
N GLN A 11 40.83 -30.08 -16.49
CA GLN A 11 39.51 -29.58 -16.14
C GLN A 11 38.54 -30.31 -17.06
N ILE A 12 37.83 -31.29 -16.51
CA ILE A 12 36.63 -31.81 -17.16
C ILE A 12 35.62 -30.66 -17.11
N GLN A 13 35.59 -29.82 -18.15
CA GLN A 13 34.43 -29.00 -18.45
C GLN A 13 33.33 -29.98 -18.84
N SER A 14 32.63 -30.51 -17.83
CA SER A 14 31.38 -31.23 -18.04
C SER A 14 30.37 -30.20 -18.53
N GLY A 15 30.24 -30.09 -19.85
CA GLY A 15 29.17 -29.32 -20.47
C GLY A 15 27.83 -29.96 -20.14
N PHE A 16 26.86 -29.17 -19.70
CA PHE A 16 25.50 -29.63 -19.49
C PHE A 16 24.96 -30.30 -20.75
N THR A 17 24.35 -31.47 -20.61
CA THR A 17 23.75 -32.16 -21.75
C THR A 17 22.51 -31.38 -22.21
N VAL A 18 22.21 -31.40 -23.52
CA VAL A 18 21.03 -30.71 -24.09
C VAL A 18 19.72 -31.17 -23.41
N VAL A 19 19.65 -32.43 -23.00
CA VAL A 19 18.47 -32.99 -22.31
C VAL A 19 18.36 -32.47 -20.88
N GLU A 20 19.48 -32.29 -20.17
CA GLU A 20 19.51 -31.75 -18.81
C GLU A 20 19.09 -30.28 -18.76
N THR A 21 19.51 -29.47 -19.74
CA THR A 21 19.04 -28.08 -19.83
C THR A 21 17.56 -28.00 -20.18
N LEU A 22 17.06 -28.87 -21.08
CA LEU A 22 15.64 -28.95 -21.43
C LEU A 22 14.77 -29.33 -20.23
N THR A 23 15.19 -30.33 -19.45
CA THR A 23 14.46 -30.75 -18.25
C THR A 23 14.50 -29.68 -17.16
N ALA A 24 15.65 -29.06 -16.90
CA ALA A 24 15.78 -27.96 -15.93
C ALA A 24 14.94 -26.73 -16.30
N LEU A 25 14.91 -26.34 -17.58
CA LEU A 25 14.06 -25.26 -18.06
C LEU A 25 12.58 -25.59 -17.90
N THR A 26 12.18 -26.83 -18.23
CA THR A 26 10.78 -27.26 -18.10
C THR A 26 10.32 -27.23 -16.64
N ILE A 27 11.15 -27.65 -15.71
CA ILE A 27 10.83 -27.56 -14.27
C ILE A 27 10.74 -26.09 -13.82
N SER A 28 11.67 -25.25 -14.29
CA SER A 28 11.70 -23.82 -13.94
C SER A 28 10.49 -23.05 -14.46
N THR A 29 10.01 -23.35 -15.67
CA THR A 29 8.81 -22.70 -16.24
C THR A 29 7.54 -23.08 -15.48
N ILE A 30 7.40 -24.35 -15.09
CA ILE A 30 6.27 -24.80 -14.25
C ILE A 30 6.28 -24.08 -12.90
N LEU A 31 7.45 -23.99 -12.25
CA LEU A 31 7.58 -23.29 -10.98
C LEU A 31 7.28 -21.79 -11.10
N ALA A 32 7.75 -21.15 -12.16
CA ALA A 32 7.46 -19.74 -12.42
C ALA A 32 5.97 -19.48 -12.68
N ALA A 33 5.29 -20.39 -13.39
CA ALA A 33 3.86 -20.28 -13.67
C ALA A 33 3.00 -20.35 -12.40
N VAL A 34 3.40 -21.17 -11.42
CA VAL A 34 2.66 -21.32 -10.16
C VAL A 34 2.95 -20.18 -9.18
N SER A 35 4.13 -19.58 -9.20
CA SER A 35 4.52 -18.51 -8.26
C SER A 35 4.04 -17.11 -8.65
N PHE A 36 3.83 -16.84 -9.95
CA PHE A 36 3.36 -15.53 -10.41
C PHE A 36 2.04 -15.05 -9.77
N PRO A 37 0.94 -15.83 -9.73
CA PRO A 37 -0.33 -15.35 -9.21
C PRO A 37 -0.29 -15.00 -7.72
N SER A 38 0.50 -15.73 -6.91
CA SER A 38 0.61 -15.46 -5.48
C SER A 38 1.40 -14.18 -5.19
N MET A 39 2.46 -13.90 -5.96
CA MET A 39 3.21 -12.65 -5.86
C MET A 39 2.36 -11.43 -6.27
N ALA A 40 1.58 -11.55 -7.34
CA ALA A 40 0.70 -10.47 -7.80
C ALA A 40 -0.37 -10.11 -6.74
N GLY A 41 -0.98 -11.13 -6.11
CA GLY A 41 -1.93 -10.93 -5.01
C GLY A 41 -1.30 -10.26 -3.79
N MET A 42 -0.13 -10.72 -3.37
CA MET A 42 0.63 -10.14 -2.26
C MET A 42 0.96 -8.66 -2.51
N TRP A 43 1.30 -8.28 -3.74
CA TRP A 43 1.57 -6.89 -4.11
C TRP A 43 0.33 -6.01 -3.95
N GLY A 44 -0.82 -6.44 -4.49
CA GLY A 44 -2.08 -5.70 -4.34
C GLY A 44 -2.50 -5.52 -2.88
N ASP A 45 -2.30 -6.55 -2.06
CA ASP A 45 -2.57 -6.50 -0.62
C ASP A 45 -1.63 -5.55 0.12
N TYR A 46 -0.35 -5.52 -0.26
CA TYR A 46 0.63 -4.56 0.26
C TYR A 46 0.25 -3.13 -0.11
N ALA A 47 -0.07 -2.88 -1.38
CA ALA A 47 -0.45 -1.58 -1.89
C ALA A 47 -1.68 -1.01 -1.17
N THR A 48 -2.74 -1.81 -1.04
CA THR A 48 -3.97 -1.39 -0.33
C THR A 48 -3.72 -1.13 1.15
N ARG A 49 -2.84 -1.91 1.81
CA ARG A 49 -2.45 -1.70 3.22
C ARG A 49 -1.70 -0.41 3.40
N LEU A 50 -0.73 -0.13 2.52
CA LEU A 50 0.06 1.07 2.59
C LEU A 50 -0.84 2.29 2.40
N ALA A 51 -1.72 2.26 1.39
CA ALA A 51 -2.64 3.37 1.12
C ALA A 51 -3.58 3.65 2.30
N GLN A 52 -4.13 2.59 2.91
CA GLN A 52 -4.95 2.70 4.12
C GLN A 52 -4.18 3.30 5.30
N THR A 53 -2.93 2.86 5.51
CA THR A 53 -2.07 3.35 6.60
C THR A 53 -1.66 4.81 6.39
N ASN A 54 -1.34 5.18 5.14
CA ASN A 54 -1.06 6.56 4.76
C ASN A 54 -2.26 7.47 5.00
N ALA A 55 -3.46 7.05 4.60
CA ALA A 55 -4.69 7.80 4.86
C ALA A 55 -4.93 8.02 6.36
N GLN A 56 -4.72 6.98 7.18
CA GLN A 56 -4.80 7.10 8.63
C GLN A 56 -3.76 8.08 9.18
N ALA A 57 -2.51 7.96 8.76
CA ALA A 57 -1.43 8.83 9.21
C ALA A 57 -1.71 10.30 8.86
N GLN A 58 -2.16 10.57 7.62
CA GLN A 58 -2.54 11.92 7.20
C GLN A 58 -3.70 12.48 8.02
N LEU A 59 -4.75 11.71 8.28
CA LEU A 59 -5.85 12.13 9.14
C LEU A 59 -5.41 12.39 10.59
N MET A 60 -4.48 11.58 11.12
CA MET A 60 -3.91 11.80 12.46
C MET A 60 -3.05 13.06 12.52
N ILE A 61 -2.23 13.31 11.49
CA ILE A 61 -1.42 14.52 11.37
C ILE A 61 -2.34 15.74 11.28
N LEU A 62 -3.35 15.70 10.41
CA LEU A 62 -4.34 16.77 10.24
C LEU A 62 -5.06 17.08 11.56
N LYS A 63 -5.52 16.04 12.27
CA LYS A 63 -6.15 16.18 13.59
C LYS A 63 -5.21 16.86 14.58
N ARG A 64 -3.95 16.42 14.67
CA ARG A 64 -2.95 16.99 15.57
C ARG A 64 -2.64 18.44 15.19
N GLU A 65 -2.54 18.76 13.91
CA GLU A 65 -2.23 20.11 13.44
C GLU A 65 -3.38 21.08 13.72
N ALA A 66 -4.63 20.65 13.55
CA ALA A 66 -5.80 21.43 13.95
C ALA A 66 -5.77 21.79 15.44
N GLN A 67 -5.43 20.81 16.29
CA GLN A 67 -5.28 21.03 17.74
C GLN A 67 -4.09 21.94 18.06
N ARG A 68 -2.95 21.73 17.40
CA ARG A 68 -1.71 22.49 17.65
C ARG A 68 -1.85 23.96 17.25
N THR A 69 -2.46 24.23 16.10
CA THR A 69 -2.60 25.58 15.55
C THR A 69 -3.85 26.31 16.07
N ASN A 70 -4.68 25.61 16.84
CA ASN A 70 -5.97 26.10 17.33
C ASN A 70 -6.87 26.63 16.20
N ARG A 71 -6.82 25.98 15.02
CA ARG A 71 -7.59 26.33 13.82
C ARG A 71 -8.30 25.11 13.25
N THR A 72 -9.31 25.35 12.43
CA THR A 72 -10.00 24.29 11.69
C THR A 72 -9.15 23.85 10.51
N CYS A 73 -8.94 22.55 10.37
CA CYS A 73 -8.25 21.96 9.23
C CYS A 73 -9.18 20.99 8.49
N GLN A 74 -9.32 21.17 7.18
CA GLN A 74 -10.11 20.32 6.31
C GLN A 74 -9.19 19.52 5.39
N VAL A 75 -9.53 18.25 5.13
CA VAL A 75 -8.98 17.46 4.04
C VAL A 75 -10.10 17.03 3.11
N THR A 76 -9.82 17.03 1.81
CA THR A 76 -10.71 16.56 0.75
C THR A 76 -10.03 15.38 0.06
N PHE A 77 -10.80 14.32 -0.19
CA PHE A 77 -10.36 13.12 -0.88
C PHE A 77 -10.94 13.09 -2.29
N ALA A 78 -10.07 13.09 -3.30
CA ALA A 78 -10.48 13.00 -4.71
C ALA A 78 -9.56 12.03 -5.46
N ASN A 79 -10.12 10.93 -5.97
CA ASN A 79 -9.45 10.00 -6.89
C ASN A 79 -8.00 9.63 -6.49
N ASN A 80 -7.80 9.19 -5.23
CA ASN A 80 -6.52 8.84 -4.62
C ASN A 80 -5.66 10.01 -4.09
N LEU A 81 -6.04 11.27 -4.32
CA LEU A 81 -5.35 12.42 -3.75
C LEU A 81 -6.04 12.92 -2.48
N ALA A 82 -5.23 13.32 -1.51
CA ALA A 82 -5.67 14.06 -0.33
C ALA A 82 -5.15 15.50 -0.39
N THR A 83 -6.06 16.47 -0.34
CA THR A 83 -5.73 17.91 -0.34
C THR A 83 -6.26 18.58 0.91
N ALA A 84 -5.45 19.42 1.55
CA ALA A 84 -5.84 20.11 2.78
C ALA A 84 -6.13 21.59 2.58
N ASN A 85 -7.02 22.11 3.43
CA ASN A 85 -7.35 23.51 3.54
C ASN A 85 -7.46 23.90 5.03
N PRO A 86 -6.68 24.87 5.54
CA PRO A 86 -5.58 25.55 4.85
C PRO A 86 -4.45 24.59 4.45
N PRO A 87 -3.66 24.95 3.43
CA PRO A 87 -2.60 24.10 2.85
C PRO A 87 -1.61 23.58 3.90
N ASP A 88 -1.27 24.44 4.87
CA ASP A 88 -0.29 24.14 5.92
C ASP A 88 -0.76 23.07 6.93
N CYS A 89 -2.03 22.68 6.90
CA CYS A 89 -2.57 21.65 7.80
C CYS A 89 -2.14 20.22 7.42
N LEU A 90 -1.63 20.00 6.20
CA LEU A 90 -0.99 18.74 5.82
C LEU A 90 0.46 19.03 5.44
N VAL A 91 1.39 18.35 6.12
CA VAL A 91 2.83 18.38 5.81
C VAL A 91 3.13 17.89 4.38
N SER A 92 2.18 17.21 3.75
CA SER A 92 2.32 16.67 2.40
C SER A 92 1.08 16.96 1.55
N MET A 93 0.97 18.21 1.13
CA MET A 93 -0.08 18.64 0.20
C MET A 93 -0.10 17.80 -1.08
N GLY A 94 -1.27 17.31 -1.46
CA GLY A 94 -1.49 16.68 -2.76
C GLY A 94 -0.83 15.32 -2.93
N ARG A 95 -0.42 14.66 -1.83
CA ARG A 95 0.12 13.30 -1.94
C ARG A 95 -0.98 12.30 -2.31
N SER A 96 -0.64 11.43 -3.27
CA SER A 96 -1.38 10.20 -3.51
C SER A 96 -1.36 9.38 -2.22
N LEU A 97 -2.52 8.89 -1.80
CA LEU A 97 -2.64 7.98 -0.65
C LEU A 97 -1.81 6.72 -0.90
N SER A 98 -1.62 6.38 -2.17
CA SER A 98 -0.92 5.18 -2.66
C SER A 98 0.54 5.42 -3.00
N ASP A 99 1.08 6.58 -2.63
CA ASP A 99 2.52 6.86 -2.78
C ASP A 99 3.33 5.86 -1.94
N SER A 100 4.25 5.17 -2.61
CA SER A 100 5.20 4.25 -1.98
C SER A 100 6.24 4.97 -1.12
N GLY A 101 6.30 6.30 -1.17
CA GLY A 101 7.36 7.12 -0.58
C GLY A 101 8.62 7.17 -1.46
N MET A 102 8.65 6.42 -2.56
CA MET A 102 9.73 6.39 -3.55
C MET A 102 9.36 7.15 -4.84
N GLY A 103 8.23 7.89 -4.84
CA GLY A 103 7.83 8.74 -5.97
C GLY A 103 7.05 8.02 -7.07
N PHE A 104 6.47 6.85 -6.78
CA PHE A 104 5.55 6.17 -7.70
C PHE A 104 4.25 5.76 -7.00
N ASP A 105 3.15 5.82 -7.75
CA ASP A 105 1.83 5.38 -7.30
C ASP A 105 1.73 3.85 -7.40
N LEU A 106 1.27 3.21 -6.33
CA LEU A 106 1.04 1.77 -6.28
C LEU A 106 -0.24 1.32 -7.00
N GLY A 107 -0.98 2.22 -7.65
CA GLY A 107 -2.13 1.89 -8.49
C GLY A 107 -3.40 1.52 -7.71
N VAL A 108 -3.54 2.00 -6.46
CA VAL A 108 -4.73 1.73 -5.65
C VAL A 108 -5.86 2.67 -6.05
N THR A 109 -7.03 2.10 -6.27
CA THR A 109 -8.27 2.85 -6.47
C THR A 109 -8.90 3.16 -5.12
N VAL A 110 -9.08 4.46 -4.84
CA VAL A 110 -9.75 4.96 -3.63
C VAL A 110 -11.18 5.35 -3.98
N SER A 111 -12.14 4.78 -3.26
CA SER A 111 -13.59 5.07 -3.42
C SER A 111 -14.27 5.15 -2.05
N GLY A 112 -15.51 5.61 -1.99
CA GLY A 112 -16.26 5.64 -0.73
C GLY A 112 -17.16 6.85 -0.56
N SER A 113 -17.80 6.95 0.61
CA SER A 113 -18.70 8.06 0.95
C SER A 113 -17.98 9.24 1.60
N LEU A 114 -16.73 9.04 2.05
CA LEU A 114 -15.97 10.08 2.73
C LEU A 114 -15.30 11.01 1.71
N ALA A 115 -15.98 12.11 1.37
CA ALA A 115 -15.46 13.10 0.42
C ALA A 115 -14.57 14.17 1.10
N SER A 116 -14.94 14.61 2.30
CA SER A 116 -14.18 15.62 3.04
C SER A 116 -14.28 15.39 4.55
N VAL A 117 -13.25 15.81 5.27
CA VAL A 117 -13.16 15.71 6.72
C VAL A 117 -12.66 17.03 7.27
N THR A 118 -13.37 17.60 8.24
CA THR A 118 -12.99 18.84 8.92
C THR A 118 -12.76 18.54 10.39
N PHE A 119 -11.54 18.79 10.87
CA PHE A 119 -11.20 18.76 12.28
C PHE A 119 -11.25 20.16 12.88
N SER A 120 -11.94 20.26 14.02
CA SER A 120 -11.96 21.41 14.90
C SER A 120 -10.72 21.43 15.81
N PRO A 121 -10.34 22.60 16.37
CA PRO A 121 -9.27 22.71 17.37
C PRO A 121 -9.40 21.78 18.59
N VAL A 122 -10.62 21.34 18.91
CA VAL A 122 -10.90 20.42 20.02
C VAL A 122 -10.89 18.94 19.56
N ALA A 123 -10.31 18.66 18.40
CA ALA A 123 -10.25 17.33 17.79
C ALA A 123 -11.61 16.70 17.45
N THR A 124 -12.68 17.50 17.45
CA THR A 124 -14.00 17.07 16.98
C THR A 124 -14.10 17.18 15.46
N THR A 125 -15.00 16.40 14.89
CA THR A 125 -15.28 16.35 13.46
C THR A 125 -16.66 16.91 13.18
N THR A 126 -16.82 17.64 12.07
CA THR A 126 -18.13 18.17 11.65
C THR A 126 -19.05 17.05 11.17
N PRO A 127 -20.39 17.25 11.15
CA PRO A 127 -21.38 16.27 10.70
C PRO A 127 -21.22 15.76 9.25
N SER A 128 -20.43 16.45 8.42
CA SER A 128 -20.10 16.04 7.05
C SER A 128 -18.86 15.13 6.96
N SER A 129 -18.16 14.91 8.07
CA SER A 129 -16.90 14.16 8.15
C SER A 129 -17.07 12.66 8.45
N ASN A 130 -18.26 12.07 8.24
CA ASN A 130 -18.53 10.66 8.50
C ASN A 130 -18.52 9.91 7.19
N GLY A 131 -18.04 8.67 7.25
CA GLY A 131 -18.07 7.83 6.07
C GLY A 131 -16.96 6.80 6.07
N THR A 132 -16.85 6.15 4.93
CA THR A 132 -15.89 5.08 4.70
C THR A 132 -15.07 5.40 3.46
N LEU A 133 -13.75 5.30 3.56
CA LEU A 133 -12.86 5.16 2.42
C LEU A 133 -12.65 3.66 2.15
N ARG A 134 -12.55 3.30 0.88
CA ARG A 134 -12.32 1.95 0.37
C ARG A 134 -11.08 2.00 -0.51
N PHE A 135 -10.19 1.06 -0.32
CA PHE A 135 -8.92 0.92 -1.02
C PHE A 135 -8.93 -0.43 -1.74
N SER A 136 -8.87 -0.40 -3.07
CA SER A 136 -8.94 -1.59 -3.94
C SER A 136 -7.83 -1.58 -4.98
N HIS A 137 -7.39 -2.75 -5.42
CA HIS A 137 -6.30 -2.87 -6.38
C HIS A 137 -6.58 -4.03 -7.35
N ALA A 138 -6.23 -3.89 -8.63
CA ALA A 138 -6.62 -4.85 -9.68
C ALA A 138 -6.10 -6.28 -9.46
N TRP A 139 -5.00 -6.42 -8.71
CA TRP A 139 -4.36 -7.72 -8.46
C TRP A 139 -4.81 -8.39 -7.17
N THR A 140 -5.73 -7.81 -6.39
CA THR A 140 -6.30 -8.44 -5.19
C THR A 140 -7.81 -8.26 -5.13
N ASN A 141 -8.50 -9.27 -4.60
CA ASN A 141 -9.92 -9.18 -4.27
C ASN A 141 -10.15 -8.60 -2.87
N THR A 142 -9.08 -8.42 -2.08
CA THR A 142 -9.15 -7.84 -0.74
C THR A 142 -9.29 -6.33 -0.85
N THR A 143 -10.47 -5.82 -0.50
CA THR A 143 -10.68 -4.37 -0.38
C THR A 143 -10.50 -3.96 1.08
N ARG A 144 -9.64 -3.00 1.33
CA ARG A 144 -9.44 -2.43 2.67
C ARG A 144 -10.32 -1.20 2.87
N CYS A 145 -10.62 -0.87 4.10
CA CYS A 145 -11.48 0.25 4.42
C CYS A 145 -11.02 1.03 5.64
N LEU A 146 -11.30 2.32 5.62
CA LEU A 146 -11.07 3.22 6.74
C LEU A 146 -12.40 3.89 7.05
N VAL A 147 -12.88 3.74 8.28
CA VAL A 147 -14.10 4.38 8.76
C VAL A 147 -13.73 5.55 9.64
N LEU A 148 -14.33 6.71 9.36
CA LEU A 148 -14.27 7.87 10.24
C LEU A 148 -15.63 8.07 10.91
N SER A 149 -15.62 8.06 12.24
CA SER A 149 -16.82 8.23 13.06
C SER A 149 -16.84 9.57 13.77
N GLN A 150 -17.98 10.26 13.68
CA GLN A 150 -18.27 11.50 14.40
C GLN A 150 -18.85 11.22 15.80
N PRO A 151 -18.88 12.25 16.67
CA PRO A 151 -18.23 13.56 16.53
C PRO A 151 -16.74 13.54 16.92
N LEU A 152 -16.28 12.44 17.52
CA LEU A 152 -14.94 12.30 18.12
C LEU A 152 -13.79 12.14 17.10
N GLY A 153 -14.12 11.99 15.81
CA GLY A 153 -13.13 11.75 14.77
C GLY A 153 -12.34 10.48 15.01
N VAL A 154 -13.04 9.40 15.41
CA VAL A 154 -12.42 8.10 15.65
C VAL A 154 -12.18 7.44 14.30
N ILE A 155 -10.92 7.13 14.03
CA ILE A 155 -10.48 6.46 12.80
C ILE A 155 -10.37 4.97 13.10
N ARG A 156 -11.06 4.13 12.33
CA ARG A 156 -10.99 2.67 12.40
C ARG A 156 -10.51 2.10 11.08
N LEU A 157 -9.65 1.10 11.16
CA LEU A 157 -9.15 0.36 10.00
C LEU A 157 -9.85 -0.99 9.91
N GLY A 158 -10.02 -1.47 8.68
CA GLY A 158 -10.61 -2.77 8.43
C GLY A 158 -10.50 -3.25 7.00
N THR A 159 -11.18 -4.36 6.75
CA THR A 159 -11.40 -4.96 5.44
C THR A 159 -12.90 -5.03 5.14
N ILE A 160 -13.24 -5.00 3.86
CA ILE A 160 -14.65 -5.07 3.46
C ILE A 160 -15.08 -6.53 3.39
N GLN A 161 -16.08 -6.86 4.20
CA GLN A 161 -16.79 -8.13 4.16
C GLN A 161 -18.27 -7.84 3.93
N GLN A 162 -18.87 -8.47 2.91
CA GLN A 162 -20.29 -8.29 2.58
C GLN A 162 -20.70 -6.80 2.48
N ASN A 163 -19.87 -5.97 1.83
CA ASN A 163 -20.06 -4.53 1.68
C ASN A 163 -20.03 -3.71 2.99
N THR A 164 -19.60 -4.31 4.10
CA THR A 164 -19.42 -3.63 5.40
C THR A 164 -17.95 -3.60 5.78
N CYS A 165 -17.51 -2.51 6.43
CA CYS A 165 -16.15 -2.40 6.93
C CYS A 165 -16.01 -3.12 8.27
N VAL A 166 -15.33 -4.27 8.27
CA VAL A 166 -15.07 -5.09 9.44
C VAL A 166 -13.65 -4.81 9.93
N LYS A 167 -13.49 -4.63 11.25
CA LYS A 167 -12.18 -4.34 11.85
C LYS A 167 -11.17 -5.42 11.47
N ASP A 168 -9.99 -5.01 11.01
CA ASP A 168 -8.90 -5.96 10.76
C ASP A 168 -8.49 -6.57 12.10
N GLY A 169 -8.60 -7.90 12.19
CA GLY A 169 -8.27 -8.70 13.37
C GLY A 169 -6.76 -8.80 13.61
N GLY A 170 -6.04 -7.70 13.43
CA GLY A 170 -4.61 -7.61 13.73
C GLY A 170 -4.41 -7.88 15.22
N SER A 171 -3.85 -9.06 15.48
CA SER A 171 -3.37 -9.53 16.79
C SER A 171 -2.21 -8.68 17.28
#